data_AF-A0A550GMF8-F1
#
_entry.id   AF-A0A550GMF8-F1
#
_cell.length_a   1.000
_cell.length_b   1.000
_cell.length_c   1.000
_cell.angle_alpha   90.00
_cell.angle_beta   90.00
_cell.angle_gamma   90.00
#
_symmetry.space_group_name_H-M   'P 1'
#
loop_
_entity.id
_entity.type
_entity.pdbx_description
1 polymer ?
#
loop_
_entity_poly.entity_id
_entity_poly.type
_entity_poly.pdbx_seq_one_letter_code
_entity_poly.pdbx_strand_id
1 'polypeptide(L)'
;MKRATHMLFYRRHQKPGVKGWELHKALGVDYLKVLEILDDYLKSLDLQVKFVFEEEKTPTKKPSIEELDRARFYITLRGDLTPKETKMIGWRIDDLAGLAVAIGHISSKKG
;
A
#
# COMPACT_ATOMS: atom_id res chain seq x y z
N MET A 1 2.10 10.91 14.79
CA MET A 1 2.69 9.55 14.79
C MET A 1 1.70 8.45 15.15
N LYS A 2 1.33 8.23 16.44
CA LYS A 2 0.45 7.09 16.85
C LYS A 2 -0.84 6.97 16.03
N ARG A 3 -1.48 8.11 15.73
CA ARG A 3 -2.73 8.16 14.94
C ARG A 3 -2.55 7.72 13.49
N ALA A 4 -1.43 8.08 12.85
CA ALA A 4 -1.10 7.66 11.48
C ALA A 4 -0.85 6.14 11.41
N THR A 5 -0.09 5.62 12.37
CA THR A 5 0.18 4.18 12.51
C THR A 5 -1.12 3.40 12.71
N HIS A 6 -2.00 3.84 13.62
CA HIS A 6 -3.28 3.18 13.84
C HIS A 6 -4.16 3.18 12.59
N MET A 7 -4.15 4.28 11.83
CA MET A 7 -4.91 4.38 10.59
C MET A 7 -4.36 3.41 9.54
N LEU A 8 -3.06 3.40 9.28
CA LEU A 8 -2.49 2.54 8.24
C LEU A 8 -2.54 1.04 8.56
N PHE A 9 -2.37 0.64 9.82
CA PHE A 9 -2.35 -0.78 10.22
C PHE A 9 -3.73 -1.35 10.56
N TYR A 10 -4.60 -0.59 11.25
CA TYR A 10 -5.81 -1.13 11.87
C TYR A 10 -7.12 -0.59 11.29
N ARG A 11 -7.11 0.49 10.50
CA ARG A 11 -8.34 0.99 9.87
C ARG A 11 -8.69 0.09 8.68
N ARG A 12 -9.43 -0.98 8.96
CA ARG A 12 -9.90 -1.94 7.97
C ARG A 12 -11.36 -1.67 7.59
N HIS A 13 -11.58 -1.38 6.31
CA HIS A 13 -12.81 -1.76 5.61
C HIS A 13 -12.45 -2.93 4.65
N GLN A 14 -13.22 -3.19 3.58
CA GLN A 14 -12.97 -4.30 2.64
C GLN A 14 -11.60 -4.26 1.91
N LYS A 15 -10.96 -3.09 1.81
CA LYS A 15 -9.67 -2.90 1.12
C LYS A 15 -8.61 -2.44 2.12
N PRO A 16 -7.37 -2.96 2.06
CA PRO A 16 -6.28 -2.53 2.94
C PRO A 16 -5.88 -1.06 2.66
N GLY A 17 -5.40 -0.36 3.69
CA GLY A 17 -4.93 1.02 3.58
C GLY A 17 -6.02 2.09 3.73
N VAL A 18 -5.60 3.34 3.67
CA VAL A 18 -6.38 4.54 4.03
C VAL A 18 -6.34 5.56 2.90
N LYS A 19 -7.44 6.27 2.62
CA LYS A 19 -7.44 7.31 1.58
C LYS A 19 -6.73 8.57 2.06
N GLY A 20 -6.07 9.30 1.16
CA GLY A 20 -5.30 10.50 1.49
C GLY A 20 -6.14 11.58 2.18
N TRP A 21 -7.38 11.81 1.74
CA TRP A 21 -8.29 12.75 2.38
C TRP A 21 -8.59 12.39 3.85
N GLU A 22 -8.56 11.11 4.22
CA GLU A 22 -8.73 10.68 5.62
C GLU A 22 -7.49 11.00 6.45
N LEU A 23 -6.30 10.85 5.86
CA LEU A 23 -5.04 11.25 6.49
C LEU A 23 -4.96 12.76 6.65
N HIS A 24 -5.33 13.50 5.61
CA HIS A 24 -5.41 14.96 5.64
C HIS A 24 -6.37 15.46 6.73
N LYS A 25 -7.56 14.87 6.85
CA LYS A 25 -8.53 15.21 7.91
C LYS A 25 -8.03 14.87 9.32
N ALA A 26 -7.27 13.79 9.50
CA ALA A 26 -6.86 13.30 10.81
C ALA A 26 -5.52 13.85 11.31
N LEU A 27 -4.60 14.16 10.39
CA LEU A 27 -3.23 14.60 10.67
C LEU A 27 -2.99 16.07 10.27
N GLY A 28 -3.89 16.66 9.47
CA GLY A 28 -3.77 18.04 8.98
C GLY A 28 -2.95 18.14 7.69
N VAL A 29 -2.69 19.38 7.26
CA VAL A 29 -2.01 19.74 5.99
C VAL A 29 -0.60 19.13 5.89
N ASP A 30 0.06 18.89 7.02
CA ASP A 30 1.41 18.33 7.11
C ASP A 30 1.46 16.79 7.15
N TYR A 31 0.38 16.09 6.78
CA TYR A 31 0.34 14.62 6.86
C TYR A 31 1.48 13.94 6.09
N LEU A 32 1.97 14.55 5.00
CA LEU A 32 3.09 14.02 4.22
C LEU A 32 4.39 13.93 5.02
N LYS A 33 4.73 14.97 5.79
CA LYS A 33 5.92 14.96 6.67
C LYS A 33 5.78 13.88 7.74
N VAL A 34 4.57 13.67 8.25
CA VAL A 34 4.29 12.61 9.22
C VAL A 34 4.47 11.22 8.60
N LEU A 35 4.10 11.04 7.33
CA LEU A 35 4.32 9.80 6.61
C LEU A 35 5.79 9.54 6.31
N GLU A 36 6.57 10.57 5.96
CA GLU A 36 8.02 10.44 5.76
C GLU A 36 8.73 9.98 7.03
N ILE A 37 8.42 10.64 8.16
CA ILE A 37 8.97 10.24 9.47
C ILE A 37 8.53 8.81 9.80
N LEU A 38 7.27 8.44 9.50
CA LEU A 38 6.79 7.08 9.73
C LEU A 38 7.51 6.05 8.86
N ASP A 39 7.80 6.37 7.60
CA ASP A 39 8.58 5.51 6.70
C ASP A 39 9.98 5.26 7.26
N ASP A 40 10.62 6.29 7.83
CA ASP A 40 11.92 6.14 8.48
C ASP A 40 11.89 5.21 9.68
N TYR A 41 10.84 5.24 10.51
CA TYR A 41 10.68 4.26 11.58
C TYR A 41 10.43 2.85 11.04
N LEU A 42 9.64 2.74 9.96
CA LEU A 42 9.30 1.47 9.32
C LEU A 42 10.50 0.82 8.61
N LYS A 43 11.55 1.58 8.23
CA LYS A 43 12.82 1.04 7.71
C LYS A 43 13.39 -0.06 8.59
N SER A 44 13.37 0.15 9.90
CA SER A 44 13.93 -0.80 10.87
C SER A 44 13.18 -2.14 10.89
N LEU A 45 11.94 -2.17 10.38
CA LEU A 45 11.07 -3.34 10.34
C LEU A 45 10.94 -3.92 8.92
N ASP A 46 11.77 -3.47 7.98
CA ASP A 46 11.67 -3.79 6.55
C ASP A 46 10.29 -3.44 5.93
N LEU A 47 9.68 -2.37 6.41
CA LEU A 47 8.40 -1.87 5.91
C LEU A 47 8.57 -0.51 5.22
N GLN A 48 7.66 -0.18 4.32
CA GLN A 48 7.59 1.09 3.61
C GLN A 48 6.14 1.54 3.38
N VAL A 49 5.92 2.85 3.37
CA VAL A 49 4.62 3.44 2.99
C VAL A 49 4.59 3.64 1.48
N LYS A 50 3.62 3.00 0.81
CA LYS A 50 3.34 3.22 -0.62
C LYS A 50 1.96 3.82 -0.80
N PHE A 51 1.78 4.55 -1.90
CA PHE A 51 0.49 5.08 -2.32
C PHE A 51 0.17 4.60 -3.75
N VAL A 52 -1.11 4.29 -3.98
CA VAL A 52 -1.65 3.91 -5.29
C VAL A 52 -2.87 4.77 -5.58
N PHE A 53 -2.96 5.25 -6.80
CA PHE A 53 -4.14 5.92 -7.30
C PHE A 53 -5.15 4.87 -7.77
N GLU A 54 -6.40 4.98 -7.33
CA GLU A 54 -7.48 4.08 -7.79
C GLU A 54 -7.84 4.34 -9.28
N GLU A 55 -7.37 5.46 -9.86
CA GLU A 55 -7.51 5.80 -11.29
C GLU A 55 -6.19 5.52 -12.02
N GLU A 56 -6.26 4.95 -13.24
CA GLU A 56 -5.14 4.42 -14.07
C GLU A 56 -3.97 5.38 -14.36
N LYS A 57 -4.06 6.64 -13.96
CA LYS A 57 -2.98 7.61 -14.14
C LYS A 57 -2.05 7.58 -12.93
N THR A 58 -1.02 6.74 -12.97
CA THR A 58 0.19 6.97 -12.17
C THR A 58 0.81 8.31 -12.60
N PRO A 59 0.74 9.37 -11.78
CA PRO A 59 1.36 10.64 -12.12
C PRO A 59 2.87 10.51 -11.92
N THR A 60 3.62 10.76 -13.00
CA THR A 60 5.08 10.71 -13.09
C THR A 60 5.78 11.91 -12.39
N LYS A 61 5.04 12.76 -11.68
CA LYS A 61 5.57 13.93 -10.95
C LYS A 61 5.08 13.89 -9.50
N LYS A 62 5.86 14.48 -8.58
CA LYS A 62 5.49 14.66 -7.16
C LYS A 62 4.02 15.11 -7.11
N PRO A 63 3.09 14.23 -6.72
CA PRO A 63 1.67 14.47 -6.88
C PRO A 63 1.24 15.66 -6.01
N SER A 64 0.31 16.46 -6.53
CA SER A 64 -0.28 17.57 -5.78
C SER A 64 -1.04 17.04 -4.56
N ILE A 65 -1.21 17.86 -3.53
CA ILE A 65 -1.93 17.49 -2.29
C ILE A 65 -3.35 17.00 -2.62
N GLU A 66 -4.00 17.61 -3.61
CA GLU A 66 -5.33 17.23 -4.09
C GLU A 66 -5.37 15.86 -4.80
N GLU A 67 -4.28 15.49 -5.48
CA GLU A 67 -4.15 14.18 -6.13
C GLU A 67 -3.88 13.11 -5.07
N LEU A 68 -3.03 13.43 -4.09
CA LEU A 68 -2.73 12.54 -2.97
C LEU A 68 -3.94 12.29 -2.08
N ASP A 69 -4.85 13.26 -1.96
CA ASP A 69 -6.11 13.06 -1.24
C ASP A 69 -6.99 11.97 -1.87
N ARG A 70 -6.87 11.74 -3.19
CA ARG A 70 -7.51 10.63 -3.91
C ARG A 70 -6.71 9.33 -3.87
N ALA A 71 -5.41 9.41 -3.60
CA ALA A 71 -4.56 8.24 -3.48
C ALA A 71 -4.91 7.42 -2.23
N ARG A 72 -4.64 6.13 -2.30
CA ARG A 72 -4.74 5.22 -1.17
C ARG A 72 -3.35 4.85 -0.68
N PHE A 73 -3.11 5.09 0.59
CA PHE A 73 -1.86 4.78 1.27
C PHE A 73 -1.95 3.44 1.97
N TYR A 74 -0.93 2.61 1.80
CA TYR A 74 -0.83 1.29 2.39
C TYR A 74 0.62 1.01 2.77
N ILE A 75 0.80 0.08 3.71
CA ILE A 75 2.13 -0.37 4.14
C ILE A 75 2.46 -1.63 3.38
N THR A 76 3.65 -1.66 2.76
CA THR A 76 4.21 -2.83 2.12
C THR A 76 5.55 -3.19 2.72
N LEU A 77 6.03 -4.38 2.40
CA LEU A 77 7.42 -4.74 2.62
C LEU A 77 8.33 -3.87 1.75
N ARG A 78 9.49 -3.56 2.30
CA ARG A 78 10.54 -2.79 1.63
C ARG A 78 11.39 -3.71 0.76
N GLY A 79 11.77 -4.88 1.28
CA GLY A 79 12.43 -5.93 0.52
C GLY A 79 11.46 -6.96 -0.07
N ASP A 80 12.07 -7.96 -0.70
CA ASP A 80 11.39 -9.17 -1.17
C ASP A 80 11.30 -10.20 -0.05
N LEU A 81 10.20 -10.96 -0.03
CA LEU A 81 10.07 -12.09 0.88
C LEU A 81 10.95 -13.24 0.41
N THR A 82 11.73 -13.81 1.34
CA THR A 82 12.40 -15.08 1.06
C THR A 82 11.36 -16.19 0.87
N PRO A 83 11.66 -17.28 0.14
CA PRO A 83 10.71 -18.39 -0.06
C PRO A 83 10.17 -19.00 1.24
N LYS A 84 10.92 -18.87 2.34
CA LYS A 84 10.52 -19.33 3.68
C LYS A 84 9.47 -18.39 4.30
N GLU A 85 9.62 -17.09 4.11
CA GLU A 85 8.68 -16.07 4.61
C GLU A 85 7.44 -15.96 3.71
N THR A 86 7.55 -16.22 2.41
CA THR A 86 6.41 -16.29 1.48
C THR A 86 5.38 -17.34 1.91
N LYS A 87 5.81 -18.43 2.55
CA LYS A 87 4.92 -19.43 3.13
C LYS A 87 4.11 -18.88 4.33
N MET A 88 4.59 -17.82 4.98
CA MET A 88 3.94 -17.18 6.13
C MET A 88 2.84 -16.19 5.74
N ILE A 89 2.67 -15.87 4.45
CA ILE A 89 1.63 -14.95 3.95
C ILE A 89 0.22 -15.53 4.21
N GLY A 90 0.10 -16.83 4.50
CA GLY A 90 -1.16 -17.47 4.87
C GLY A 90 -2.11 -17.70 3.69
N TRP A 91 -1.64 -17.50 2.46
CA TRP A 91 -2.37 -17.86 1.25
C TRP A 91 -2.37 -19.38 1.08
N ARG A 92 -3.51 -19.94 0.69
CA ARG A 92 -3.54 -21.34 0.28
C ARG A 92 -2.80 -21.51 -1.04
N ILE A 93 -2.15 -22.66 -1.19
CA ILE A 93 -1.45 -23.02 -2.43
C ILE A 93 -2.43 -23.05 -3.61
N ASP A 94 -3.67 -23.48 -3.38
CA ASP A 94 -4.72 -23.53 -4.41
C ASP A 94 -5.11 -22.13 -4.91
N ASP A 95 -5.21 -21.14 -4.01
CA ASP A 95 -5.52 -19.75 -4.37
C ASP A 95 -4.40 -19.13 -5.20
N LEU A 96 -3.14 -19.43 -4.83
CA LEU A 96 -1.97 -18.99 -5.60
C LEU A 96 -1.93 -19.63 -6.99
N ALA A 97 -2.25 -20.92 -7.10
CA ALA A 97 -2.33 -21.62 -8.37
C ALA A 97 -3.43 -21.03 -9.26
N GLY A 98 -4.63 -20.79 -8.71
CA GLY A 98 -5.74 -20.15 -9.40
C GLY A 98 -5.38 -18.76 -9.92
N LEU A 99 -4.72 -17.94 -9.09
CA LEU A 99 -4.24 -16.61 -9.49
C LEU A 99 -3.20 -16.70 -10.61
N ALA A 100 -2.24 -17.62 -10.51
CA ALA A 100 -1.21 -17.83 -11.54
C ALA A 100 -1.83 -18.21 -12.89
N VAL A 101 -2.83 -19.10 -12.89
CA VAL A 101 -3.59 -19.47 -14.11
C VAL A 101 -4.33 -18.26 -14.68
N ALA A 102 -5.01 -17.48 -13.84
CA ALA A 102 -5.74 -16.29 -14.28
C ALA A 102 -4.81 -15.25 -14.91
N ILE A 103 -3.67 -14.95 -14.28
CA ILE A 103 -2.66 -14.01 -14.80
C ILE A 103 -2.09 -14.55 -16.11
N GLY A 104 -1.71 -15.83 -16.17
CA GLY A 104 -1.19 -16.46 -17.37
C GLY A 104 -2.18 -16.39 -18.53
N HIS A 105 -3.47 -16.60 -18.24
CA HIS A 105 -4.55 -16.49 -19.22
C HIS A 105 -4.68 -15.06 -19.77
N ILE A 106 -4.73 -14.06 -18.90
CA ILE A 106 -4.83 -12.63 -19.28
C ILE A 106 -3.60 -12.23 -20.13
N SER A 107 -2.40 -12.57 -19.63
CA SER A 107 -1.14 -12.26 -20.32
C SER A 107 -1.07 -12.89 -21.71
N SER A 108 -1.53 -14.13 -21.86
CA SER A 108 -1.56 -14.83 -23.16
C SER A 108 -2.46 -14.15 -24.21
N LYS A 109 -3.44 -13.35 -23.76
CA LYS A 109 -4.40 -12.66 -24.61
C LYS A 109 -4.07 -11.18 -24.87
N LYS A 110 -2.84 -10.74 -24.56
CA LYS A 110 -2.32 -9.36 -24.67
C LYS A 110 -2.83 -8.35 -23.63
N GLY A 111 -3.40 -8.81 -22.52
CA GLY A 111 -3.94 -7.93 -21.47
C GLY A 111 -5.43 -7.70 -21.65
#